data_AF-A0A964ZLE8-F1
#
_entry.id   AF-A0A964ZLE8-F1
#
_cell.length_a   1.000
_cell.length_b   1.000
_cell.length_c   1.000
_cell.angle_alpha   90.00
_cell.angle_beta   90.00
_cell.angle_gamma   90.00
#
_symmetry.space_group_name_H-M   'P 1'
#
loop_
_entity.id
_entity.type
_entity.pdbx_description
1 polymer ?
#
loop_
_entity_poly.entity_id
_entity_poly.type
_entity_poly.pdbx_seq_one_letter_code
_entity_poly.pdbx_strand_id
1 'polypeptide(L)'
;YDPAFAYEVAAIVRSGLHDMYGEVPNDVFYYITLYNENYPMPARPTVSDLDAQIMRGLYKWADAGSAKHRATLVFSGSAHTAVRAAAAELESRWDVACDLWSATSYKALRENAIDVERWNRLHPAAAKREADVTRLLDDGSGPVIAVTDFMRIVPEQVARFVPSRLFVPLGTDGFGRSDTRESLRRHFEIDMPNVVVATLHALATTGEVKPEVVADAIAHYGLNPEALNPLFA
;
A
#
# COMPACT_ATOMS: atom_id res chain seq x y z
N TYR A 1 3.85 -6.98 -11.35
CA TYR A 1 2.67 -6.96 -10.48
C TYR A 1 2.98 -7.72 -9.22
N ASP A 2 2.45 -7.23 -8.11
CA ASP A 2 2.63 -7.79 -6.77
C ASP A 2 1.26 -8.10 -6.12
N PRO A 3 0.52 -9.10 -6.64
CA PRO A 3 -0.82 -9.42 -6.19
C PRO A 3 -0.85 -10.01 -4.77
N ALA A 4 -1.81 -9.57 -3.97
CA ALA A 4 -2.12 -10.10 -2.65
C ALA A 4 -3.10 -11.27 -2.70
N PHE A 5 -3.99 -11.31 -3.70
CA PHE A 5 -5.11 -12.28 -3.74
C PHE A 5 -5.17 -13.08 -5.03
N ALA A 6 -5.69 -14.31 -4.93
CA ALA A 6 -5.80 -15.23 -6.07
C ALA A 6 -6.61 -14.67 -7.25
N TYR A 7 -7.67 -13.89 -6.99
CA TYR A 7 -8.45 -13.27 -8.07
C TYR A 7 -7.68 -12.16 -8.80
N GLU A 8 -6.71 -11.52 -8.15
CA GLU A 8 -5.82 -10.54 -8.77
C GLU A 8 -4.85 -11.24 -9.71
N VAL A 9 -4.26 -12.36 -9.26
CA VAL A 9 -3.42 -13.22 -10.12
C VAL A 9 -4.18 -13.64 -11.37
N ALA A 10 -5.42 -14.11 -11.23
CA ALA A 10 -6.25 -14.51 -12.36
C ALA A 10 -6.53 -13.36 -13.35
N ALA A 11 -6.79 -12.15 -12.84
CA ALA A 11 -7.00 -10.96 -13.67
C ALA A 11 -5.72 -10.57 -14.43
N ILE A 12 -4.57 -10.54 -13.74
CA ILE A 12 -3.27 -10.18 -14.32
C ILE A 12 -2.85 -11.18 -15.40
N VAL A 13 -2.97 -12.49 -15.14
CA VAL A 13 -2.63 -13.52 -16.13
C VAL A 13 -3.54 -13.43 -17.35
N ARG A 14 -4.85 -13.26 -17.16
CA ARG A 14 -5.81 -13.11 -18.27
C ARG A 14 -5.49 -11.87 -19.11
N SER A 15 -5.23 -10.73 -18.46
CA SER A 15 -4.89 -9.49 -19.16
C SER A 15 -3.56 -9.63 -19.90
N GLY A 16 -2.54 -10.22 -19.28
CA GLY A 16 -1.23 -10.40 -19.91
C GLY A 16 -1.29 -11.32 -21.13
N LEU A 17 -2.09 -12.40 -21.08
CA LEU A 17 -2.32 -13.26 -22.24
C LEU A 17 -2.98 -12.50 -23.38
N HIS A 18 -4.00 -11.69 -23.09
CA HIS A 18 -4.66 -10.87 -24.10
C HIS A 18 -3.73 -9.78 -24.67
N ASP A 19 -2.91 -9.15 -23.83
CA ASP A 19 -1.99 -8.09 -24.23
C ASP A 19 -0.86 -8.61 -25.14
N MET A 20 -0.31 -9.79 -24.83
CA MET A 20 0.78 -10.40 -25.60
C MET A 20 0.31 -11.21 -26.82
N TYR A 21 -0.87 -11.85 -26.75
CA TYR A 21 -1.31 -12.83 -27.75
C TYR A 21 -2.73 -12.57 -28.30
N GLY A 22 -3.32 -11.42 -27.99
CA GLY A 22 -4.64 -11.03 -28.48
C GLY A 22 -4.65 -10.63 -29.95
N GLU A 23 -5.77 -10.06 -30.39
CA GLU A 23 -5.97 -9.62 -31.78
C GLU A 23 -4.95 -8.57 -32.22
N VAL A 24 -4.52 -7.71 -31.28
CA VAL A 24 -3.47 -6.72 -31.46
C VAL A 24 -2.37 -7.00 -30.43
N PRO A 25 -1.38 -7.86 -30.76
CA PRO A 25 -0.35 -8.24 -29.83
C PRO A 25 0.62 -7.07 -29.58
N ASN A 26 0.95 -6.84 -28.31
CA ASN A 26 1.96 -5.87 -27.89
C ASN A 26 3.28 -6.57 -27.55
N ASP A 27 4.40 -5.95 -27.91
CA ASP A 27 5.75 -6.43 -27.59
C ASP A 27 6.11 -6.15 -26.12
N VAL A 28 5.52 -6.94 -25.22
CA VAL A 28 5.69 -6.82 -23.76
C VAL A 28 5.88 -8.20 -23.12
N PHE A 29 6.38 -8.21 -21.88
CA PHE A 29 6.34 -9.39 -21.02
C PHE A 29 5.88 -9.00 -19.61
N TYR A 30 5.27 -9.95 -18.90
CA TYR A 30 4.73 -9.73 -17.58
C TYR A 30 5.60 -10.37 -16.51
N TYR A 31 5.92 -9.60 -15.47
CA TYR A 31 6.54 -10.08 -14.24
C TYR A 31 5.51 -10.07 -13.11
N ILE A 32 5.33 -11.23 -12.46
CA ILE A 32 4.37 -11.42 -11.36
C ILE A 32 5.11 -12.06 -10.20
N THR A 33 5.08 -11.40 -9.04
CA THR A 33 5.58 -11.97 -7.79
C THR A 33 4.50 -12.86 -7.19
N LEU A 34 4.88 -14.07 -6.75
CA LEU A 34 4.00 -15.05 -6.13
C LEU A 34 4.61 -15.53 -4.82
N TYR A 35 3.76 -15.93 -3.88
CA TYR A 35 4.14 -16.21 -2.51
C TYR A 35 3.97 -17.69 -2.14
N ASN A 36 4.80 -18.15 -1.20
CA ASN A 36 4.74 -19.50 -0.64
C ASN A 36 4.06 -19.57 0.75
N GLU A 37 3.43 -18.47 1.17
CA GLU A 37 2.65 -18.39 2.40
C GLU A 37 1.18 -18.61 2.07
N ASN A 38 0.55 -19.57 2.75
CA ASN A 38 -0.87 -19.85 2.60
C ASN A 38 -1.67 -19.02 3.58
N TYR A 39 -2.71 -18.34 3.10
CA TYR A 39 -3.72 -17.66 3.90
C TYR A 39 -5.09 -17.83 3.24
N PRO A 40 -6.21 -17.70 4.00
CA PRO A 40 -7.54 -17.73 3.43
C PRO A 40 -7.72 -16.64 2.37
N MET A 41 -7.93 -17.06 1.12
CA MET A 41 -8.17 -16.13 0.00
C MET A 41 -9.59 -15.57 0.10
N PRO A 42 -9.78 -14.25 0.17
CA PRO A 42 -11.10 -13.65 0.23
C PRO A 42 -11.86 -13.84 -1.09
N ALA A 43 -13.19 -13.73 -1.01
CA ALA A 43 -14.03 -13.66 -2.20
C ALA A 43 -13.64 -12.44 -3.05
N ARG A 44 -13.76 -12.58 -4.38
CA ARG A 44 -13.56 -11.48 -5.31
C ARG A 44 -14.60 -10.38 -5.04
N PRO A 45 -14.19 -9.12 -4.80
CA PRO A 45 -15.15 -8.02 -4.61
C PRO A 45 -16.07 -7.83 -5.82
N THR A 46 -17.36 -7.54 -5.55
CA THR A 46 -18.36 -7.23 -6.58
C THR A 46 -18.39 -5.73 -6.88
N VAL A 47 -17.25 -5.19 -7.33
CA VAL A 47 -17.13 -3.79 -7.77
C VAL A 47 -17.00 -3.73 -9.30
N SER A 48 -17.50 -2.64 -9.90
CA SER A 48 -17.42 -2.44 -11.34
C SER A 48 -15.96 -2.36 -11.81
N ASP A 49 -15.68 -2.94 -12.97
CA ASP A 49 -14.39 -2.86 -13.66
C ASP A 49 -13.18 -3.34 -12.84
N LEU A 50 -13.37 -4.22 -11.85
CA LEU A 50 -12.31 -4.67 -10.95
C LEU A 50 -11.03 -5.13 -11.68
N ASP A 51 -11.16 -5.88 -12.78
CA ASP A 51 -9.99 -6.33 -13.56
C ASP A 51 -9.20 -5.13 -14.10
N ALA A 52 -9.87 -4.11 -14.64
CA ALA A 52 -9.21 -2.89 -15.10
C ALA A 52 -8.54 -2.13 -13.94
N GLN A 53 -9.15 -2.12 -12.75
CA GLN A 53 -8.53 -1.48 -11.56
C GLN A 53 -7.29 -2.25 -11.08
N ILE A 54 -7.35 -3.58 -11.09
CA ILE A 54 -6.20 -4.47 -10.81
C ILE A 54 -5.07 -4.22 -11.81
N MET A 55 -5.39 -4.09 -13.10
CA MET A 55 -4.37 -3.80 -14.13
C MET A 55 -3.80 -2.39 -14.01
N ARG A 56 -4.61 -1.41 -13.63
CA ARG A 56 -4.16 -0.03 -13.36
C ARG A 56 -3.21 0.06 -12.16
N GLY A 57 -3.28 -0.89 -11.22
CA GLY A 57 -2.30 -1.05 -10.15
C GLY A 57 -2.79 -0.70 -8.76
N LEU A 58 -4.03 -0.22 -8.60
CA LEU A 58 -4.59 0.19 -7.30
C LEU A 58 -6.12 0.17 -7.32
N TYR A 59 -6.73 -0.41 -6.28
CA TYR A 59 -8.16 -0.34 -6.03
C TYR A 59 -8.48 -0.37 -4.53
N LYS A 60 -9.60 0.24 -4.13
CA LYS A 60 -10.09 0.21 -2.75
C LYS A 60 -10.65 -1.19 -2.48
N TRP A 61 -10.03 -1.89 -1.54
CA TRP A 61 -10.37 -3.26 -1.17
C TRP A 61 -11.47 -3.32 -0.11
N ALA A 62 -11.43 -2.41 0.87
CA ALA A 62 -12.48 -2.26 1.87
C ALA A 62 -12.58 -0.80 2.32
N ASP A 63 -13.81 -0.35 2.60
CA ASP A 63 -14.05 0.95 3.19
C ASP A 63 -13.70 0.96 4.68
N ALA A 64 -13.25 2.11 5.15
CA ALA A 64 -13.07 2.38 6.56
C ALA A 64 -14.40 2.24 7.33
N GLY A 65 -14.35 1.65 8.52
CA GLY A 65 -15.44 1.65 9.49
C GLY A 65 -15.70 3.03 10.10
N SER A 66 -16.21 3.08 11.32
CA SER A 66 -16.61 4.33 11.98
C SER A 66 -15.74 4.60 13.21
N ALA A 67 -14.92 5.63 13.11
CA ALA A 67 -14.08 6.10 14.22
C ALA A 67 -13.84 7.61 14.09
N LYS A 68 -13.32 8.22 15.15
CA LYS A 68 -13.05 9.66 15.19
C LYS A 68 -11.96 10.09 14.22
N HIS A 69 -10.88 9.31 14.13
CA HIS A 69 -9.75 9.58 13.25
C HIS A 69 -9.80 8.67 12.03
N ARG A 70 -9.15 9.10 10.94
CA ARG A 70 -9.17 8.39 9.66
C ARG A 70 -7.75 8.26 9.12
N ALA A 71 -7.48 7.14 8.46
CA ALA A 71 -6.25 6.94 7.69
C ALA A 71 -6.53 6.07 6.46
N THR A 72 -5.58 5.99 5.54
CA THR A 72 -5.60 5.05 4.43
C THR A 72 -4.42 4.10 4.57
N LEU A 73 -4.68 2.79 4.53
CA LEU A 73 -3.63 1.78 4.50
C LEU A 73 -3.59 1.11 3.12
N VAL A 74 -2.43 1.18 2.49
CA VAL A 74 -2.17 0.57 1.18
C VAL A 74 -1.26 -0.64 1.40
N PHE A 75 -1.62 -1.78 0.82
CA PHE A 75 -0.81 -3.00 0.89
C PHE A 75 -0.58 -3.59 -0.49
N SER A 76 0.53 -4.32 -0.66
CA SER A 76 0.76 -5.22 -1.79
C SER A 76 1.21 -6.58 -1.30
N GLY A 77 0.97 -7.62 -2.11
CA GLY A 77 1.46 -8.96 -1.81
C GLY A 77 1.15 -9.47 -0.40
N SER A 78 2.12 -10.10 0.26
CA SER A 78 1.95 -10.73 1.58
C SER A 78 1.64 -9.75 2.73
N ALA A 79 1.94 -8.45 2.55
CA ALA A 79 1.75 -7.41 3.56
C ALA A 79 0.28 -7.16 3.92
N HIS A 80 -0.66 -7.62 3.08
CA HIS A 80 -2.09 -7.50 3.35
C HIS A 80 -2.50 -8.11 4.70
N THR A 81 -1.77 -9.11 5.19
CA THR A 81 -2.06 -9.79 6.47
C THR A 81 -1.84 -8.85 7.65
N ALA A 82 -0.67 -8.21 7.73
CA ALA A 82 -0.31 -7.24 8.76
C ALA A 82 -1.20 -6.00 8.67
N VAL A 83 -1.46 -5.48 7.47
CA VAL A 83 -2.28 -4.28 7.27
C VAL A 83 -3.73 -4.49 7.70
N ARG A 84 -4.33 -5.64 7.38
CA ARG A 84 -5.70 -5.95 7.82
C ARG A 84 -5.79 -6.11 9.34
N ALA A 85 -4.78 -6.73 9.96
CA ALA A 85 -4.72 -6.83 11.41
C ALA A 85 -4.55 -5.46 12.07
N ALA A 86 -3.70 -4.58 11.49
CA ALA A 86 -3.49 -3.22 11.97
C ALA A 86 -4.75 -2.36 11.85
N ALA A 87 -5.52 -2.47 10.76
CA ALA A 87 -6.77 -1.75 10.61
C ALA A 87 -7.79 -2.11 11.71
N ALA A 88 -7.94 -3.41 12.02
CA ALA A 88 -8.82 -3.86 13.09
C ALA A 88 -8.36 -3.38 14.48
N GLU A 89 -7.06 -3.38 14.73
CA GLU A 89 -6.46 -2.91 15.98
C GLU A 89 -6.59 -1.38 16.13
N LEU A 90 -6.34 -0.62 15.05
CA LEU A 90 -6.52 0.83 14.98
C LEU A 90 -7.95 1.24 15.29
N GLU A 91 -8.94 0.55 14.70
CA GLU A 91 -10.35 0.85 14.94
C GLU A 91 -10.77 0.51 16.36
N SER A 92 -10.42 -0.68 16.85
CA SER A 92 -10.89 -1.17 18.16
C SER A 92 -10.20 -0.54 19.38
N ARG A 93 -8.91 -0.20 19.27
CA ARG A 93 -8.13 0.32 20.41
C ARG A 93 -7.85 1.81 20.32
N TRP A 94 -7.66 2.34 19.12
CA TRP A 94 -7.08 3.67 18.93
C TRP A 94 -8.04 4.68 18.30
N ASP A 95 -9.29 4.30 18.03
CA ASP A 95 -10.32 5.19 17.46
C ASP A 95 -9.88 5.77 16.10
N VAL A 96 -9.22 4.94 15.28
CA VAL A 96 -8.78 5.24 13.91
C VAL A 96 -9.40 4.25 12.93
N ALA A 97 -10.23 4.73 12.01
CA ALA A 97 -10.82 3.91 10.95
C ALA A 97 -9.98 4.02 9.66
N CYS A 98 -9.73 2.89 9.00
CA CYS A 98 -8.81 2.83 7.87
C CYS A 98 -9.46 2.37 6.57
N ASP A 99 -9.33 3.16 5.50
CA ASP A 99 -9.63 2.68 4.15
C ASP A 99 -8.50 1.73 3.73
N LEU A 100 -8.86 0.55 3.22
CA LEU A 100 -7.90 -0.46 2.80
C LEU A 100 -7.80 -0.49 1.27
N TRP A 101 -6.58 -0.40 0.75
CA TRP A 101 -6.30 -0.38 -0.68
C TRP A 101 -5.30 -1.47 -1.06
N SER A 102 -5.63 -2.23 -2.10
CA SER A 102 -4.71 -3.21 -2.68
C SER A 102 -3.95 -2.56 -3.84
N ALA A 103 -2.64 -2.42 -3.69
CA ALA A 103 -1.71 -1.94 -4.70
C ALA A 103 -1.09 -3.10 -5.47
N THR A 104 -1.76 -3.54 -6.53
CA THR A 104 -1.29 -4.64 -7.39
C THR A 104 -0.07 -4.26 -8.24
N SER A 105 0.22 -2.96 -8.45
CA SER A 105 1.41 -2.52 -9.18
C SER A 105 1.78 -1.04 -8.94
N TYR A 106 2.75 -0.79 -8.06
CA TYR A 106 3.36 0.55 -7.93
C TYR A 106 4.04 1.03 -9.22
N LYS A 107 4.61 0.11 -10.01
CA LYS A 107 5.20 0.44 -11.31
C LYS A 107 4.17 1.03 -12.28
N ALA A 108 3.00 0.40 -12.41
CA ALA A 108 1.95 0.87 -13.33
C ALA A 108 1.43 2.25 -12.91
N LEU A 109 1.21 2.46 -11.61
CA LEU A 109 0.82 3.76 -11.06
C LEU A 109 1.87 4.83 -11.35
N ARG A 110 3.16 4.52 -11.16
CA ARG A 110 4.26 5.44 -11.47
C ARG A 110 4.32 5.79 -12.95
N GLU A 111 4.19 4.79 -13.84
CA GLU A 111 4.20 4.98 -15.29
C GLU A 111 3.06 5.88 -15.77
N ASN A 112 1.85 5.66 -15.25
CA ASN A 112 0.72 6.55 -15.49
C ASN A 112 1.02 7.99 -15.02
N ALA A 113 1.54 8.14 -13.80
CA ALA A 113 1.78 9.46 -13.21
C ALA A 113 2.86 10.27 -13.96
N ILE A 114 3.95 9.63 -14.41
CA ILE A 114 4.98 10.31 -15.21
C ILE A 114 4.48 10.69 -16.61
N ASP A 115 3.61 9.89 -17.22
CA ASP A 115 3.01 10.23 -18.52
C ASP A 115 2.10 11.46 -18.39
N VAL A 116 1.24 11.46 -17.36
CA VAL A 116 0.37 12.60 -17.03
C VAL A 116 1.20 13.86 -16.75
N GLU A 117 2.24 13.77 -15.92
CA GLU A 117 3.13 14.91 -15.62
C GLU A 117 3.78 15.44 -16.90
N ARG A 118 4.32 14.55 -17.74
CA ARG A 118 4.94 14.93 -19.01
C ARG A 118 3.92 15.61 -19.93
N TRP A 119 2.71 15.07 -20.02
CA TRP A 119 1.66 15.65 -20.84
C TRP A 119 1.31 17.05 -20.35
N ASN A 120 1.07 17.23 -19.05
CA ASN A 120 0.75 18.53 -18.45
C ASN A 120 1.85 19.57 -18.69
N ARG A 121 3.12 19.17 -18.57
CA ARG A 121 4.28 20.05 -18.84
C ARG A 121 4.35 20.51 -20.30
N LEU A 122 3.92 19.66 -21.25
CA LEU A 122 3.95 19.94 -22.69
C LEU A 122 2.65 20.58 -23.21
N HIS A 123 1.60 20.67 -22.38
CA HIS A 123 0.31 21.25 -22.75
C HIS A 123 -0.15 22.29 -21.71
N PRO A 124 0.64 23.35 -21.46
CA PRO A 124 0.39 24.28 -20.36
C PRO A 124 -0.91 25.08 -20.49
N ALA A 125 -1.47 25.20 -21.70
CA ALA A 125 -2.73 25.90 -21.96
C ALA A 125 -3.97 24.97 -21.90
N ALA A 126 -3.78 23.66 -21.79
CA ALA A 126 -4.87 22.70 -21.71
C ALA A 126 -5.30 22.46 -20.26
N ALA A 127 -6.50 21.92 -20.07
CA ALA A 127 -6.92 21.43 -18.76
C ALA A 127 -5.95 20.33 -18.28
N LYS A 128 -5.49 20.45 -17.03
CA LYS A 128 -4.55 19.48 -16.46
C LYS A 128 -5.19 18.11 -16.37
N ARG A 129 -4.45 17.10 -16.83
CA ARG A 129 -4.75 15.69 -16.54
C ARG A 129 -4.35 15.36 -15.11
N GLU A 130 -5.08 14.45 -14.51
CA GLU A 130 -4.82 13.95 -13.16
C GLU A 130 -4.29 12.52 -13.23
N ALA A 131 -3.27 12.22 -12.44
CA ALA A 131 -2.70 10.87 -12.37
C ALA A 131 -3.64 9.96 -11.58
N ASP A 132 -3.70 8.68 -11.94
CA ASP A 132 -4.62 7.73 -11.31
C ASP A 132 -4.35 7.59 -9.81
N VAL A 133 -3.08 7.54 -9.39
CA VAL A 133 -2.73 7.44 -7.98
C VAL A 133 -3.15 8.68 -7.17
N THR A 134 -3.07 9.87 -7.77
CA THR A 134 -3.54 11.12 -7.17
C THR A 134 -5.04 11.04 -6.97
N ARG A 135 -5.79 10.83 -8.06
CA ARG A 135 -7.25 10.76 -8.05
C ARG A 135 -7.80 9.71 -7.09
N LEU A 136 -7.17 8.53 -7.03
CA LEU A 136 -7.64 7.42 -6.21
C LEU A 136 -7.38 7.66 -4.72
N LEU A 137 -6.25 8.24 -4.34
CA LEU A 137 -5.91 8.44 -2.93
C LEU A 137 -6.33 9.80 -2.37
N ASP A 138 -6.65 10.78 -3.22
CA ASP A 138 -7.15 12.11 -2.79
C ASP A 138 -8.58 12.07 -2.24
N ASP A 139 -9.38 11.06 -2.58
CA ASP A 139 -10.75 10.88 -2.08
C ASP A 139 -10.83 10.46 -0.60
N GLY A 140 -9.67 10.20 0.04
CA GLY A 140 -9.58 9.79 1.44
C GLY A 140 -9.15 10.91 2.39
N SER A 141 -9.34 10.69 3.69
CA SER A 141 -8.93 11.62 4.76
C SER A 141 -7.79 11.05 5.60
N GLY A 142 -6.95 11.94 6.16
CA GLY A 142 -5.83 11.56 7.03
C GLY A 142 -4.60 11.06 6.27
N PRO A 143 -3.58 10.51 6.95
CA PRO A 143 -2.35 10.04 6.30
C PRO A 143 -2.58 8.76 5.47
N VAL A 144 -1.65 8.50 4.54
CA VAL A 144 -1.54 7.25 3.77
C VAL A 144 -0.34 6.47 4.27
N ILE A 145 -0.55 5.24 4.72
CA ILE A 145 0.51 4.32 5.14
C ILE A 145 0.59 3.20 4.10
N ALA A 146 1.73 3.06 3.43
CA ALA A 146 1.95 2.07 2.37
C ALA A 146 2.91 1.00 2.83
N VAL A 147 2.48 -0.27 2.84
CA VAL A 147 3.25 -1.38 3.41
C VAL A 147 3.47 -2.45 2.35
N THR A 148 4.74 -2.83 2.14
CA THR A 148 5.12 -3.85 1.15
C THR A 148 6.16 -4.81 1.71
N ASP A 149 6.23 -6.01 1.14
CA ASP A 149 7.29 -7.00 1.42
C ASP A 149 8.57 -6.72 0.58
N PHE A 150 8.72 -5.46 0.14
CA PHE A 150 9.85 -4.92 -0.60
C PHE A 150 10.37 -3.68 0.14
N MET A 151 11.54 -3.19 -0.26
CA MET A 151 12.11 -1.94 0.24
C MET A 151 11.14 -0.76 0.08
N ARG A 152 11.25 0.25 0.95
CA ARG A 152 10.41 1.46 0.90
C ARG A 152 10.47 2.19 -0.43
N ILE A 153 11.55 2.05 -1.19
CA ILE A 153 11.65 2.63 -2.55
C ILE A 153 10.53 2.17 -3.49
N VAL A 154 9.90 1.00 -3.25
CA VAL A 154 8.79 0.52 -4.07
C VAL A 154 7.54 1.39 -3.90
N PRO A 155 6.95 1.54 -2.70
CA PRO A 155 5.84 2.48 -2.51
C PRO A 155 6.25 3.96 -2.68
N GLU A 156 7.50 4.34 -2.39
CA GLU A 156 7.98 5.73 -2.57
C GLU A 156 7.91 6.22 -4.02
N GLN A 157 7.91 5.31 -5.00
CA GLN A 157 7.75 5.63 -6.42
C GLN A 157 6.57 6.53 -6.74
N VAL A 158 5.50 6.44 -5.93
CA VAL A 158 4.26 7.18 -6.16
C VAL A 158 4.01 8.30 -5.15
N ALA A 159 4.78 8.38 -4.06
CA ALA A 159 4.51 9.28 -2.93
C ALA A 159 4.40 10.75 -3.36
N ARG A 160 5.29 11.22 -4.26
CA ARG A 160 5.28 12.62 -4.74
C ARG A 160 4.04 13.00 -5.54
N PHE A 161 3.27 12.03 -6.02
CA PHE A 161 2.04 12.25 -6.76
C PHE A 161 0.81 12.26 -5.85
N VAL A 162 0.97 12.11 -4.53
CA VAL A 162 -0.09 12.24 -3.53
C VAL A 162 0.22 13.42 -2.58
N PRO A 163 0.40 14.65 -3.09
CA PRO A 163 0.94 15.76 -2.30
C PRO A 163 -0.05 16.33 -1.27
N SER A 164 -1.33 16.00 -1.40
CA SER A 164 -2.44 16.45 -0.55
C SER A 164 -2.43 15.79 0.84
N ARG A 165 -1.73 14.65 0.98
CA ARG A 165 -1.76 13.80 2.17
C ARG A 165 -0.34 13.39 2.57
N LEU A 166 -0.09 13.26 3.88
CA LEU A 166 1.17 12.69 4.36
C LEU A 166 1.25 11.21 3.93
N PHE A 167 2.28 10.85 3.18
CA PHE A 167 2.52 9.49 2.68
C PHE A 167 3.70 8.85 3.41
N VAL A 168 3.47 7.75 4.11
CA VAL A 168 4.47 7.05 4.93
C VAL A 168 4.68 5.62 4.41
N PRO A 169 5.83 5.34 3.78
CA PRO A 169 6.17 3.99 3.31
C PRO A 169 6.81 3.15 4.43
N LEU A 170 6.37 1.90 4.56
CA LEU A 170 7.02 0.84 5.32
C LEU A 170 7.44 -0.27 4.35
N GLY A 171 8.63 -0.82 4.58
CA GLY A 171 9.23 -1.78 3.67
C GLY A 171 10.47 -2.44 4.25
N THR A 172 10.90 -3.50 3.58
CA THR A 172 11.96 -4.41 4.03
C THR A 172 13.34 -3.96 3.56
N ASP A 173 13.72 -2.73 3.89
CA ASP A 173 15.09 -2.24 3.65
C ASP A 173 16.11 -3.02 4.50
N GLY A 174 17.23 -3.43 3.88
CA GLY A 174 18.29 -4.20 4.56
C GLY A 174 18.52 -5.59 3.98
N PHE A 175 19.50 -6.31 4.52
CA PHE A 175 19.80 -7.67 4.10
C PHE A 175 18.85 -8.69 4.72
N GLY A 176 18.46 -9.69 3.93
CA GLY A 176 17.68 -10.83 4.43
C GLY A 176 18.45 -11.64 5.48
N ARG A 177 17.70 -12.21 6.42
CA ARG A 177 18.21 -13.14 7.45
C ARG A 177 17.29 -14.35 7.57
N SER A 178 17.79 -15.44 8.16
CA SER A 178 16.99 -16.64 8.41
C SER A 178 16.24 -16.52 9.74
N ASP A 179 14.92 -16.52 9.70
CA ASP A 179 14.04 -16.60 10.88
C ASP A 179 12.62 -17.00 10.44
N THR A 180 11.67 -17.03 11.38
CA THR A 180 10.25 -17.16 11.10
C THR A 180 9.69 -15.92 10.41
N ARG A 181 8.57 -16.05 9.69
CA ARG A 181 7.91 -14.90 9.04
C ARG A 181 7.51 -13.81 10.03
N GLU A 182 7.04 -14.19 11.22
CA GLU A 182 6.67 -13.26 12.29
C GLU A 182 7.89 -12.45 12.75
N SER A 183 8.98 -13.14 13.10
CA SER A 183 10.24 -12.50 13.48
C SER A 183 10.78 -11.57 12.39
N LEU A 184 10.74 -12.00 11.12
CA LEU A 184 11.23 -11.19 10.00
C LEU A 184 10.37 -9.96 9.76
N ARG A 185 9.03 -10.07 9.82
CA ARG A 185 8.14 -8.92 9.69
C ARG A 185 8.32 -7.92 10.83
N ARG A 186 8.51 -8.41 12.06
CA ARG A 186 8.85 -7.57 13.22
C ARG A 186 10.21 -6.91 13.03
N HIS A 187 11.19 -7.65 12.55
CA HIS A 187 12.54 -7.16 12.31
C HIS A 187 12.54 -6.05 11.25
N PHE A 188 11.89 -6.26 10.10
CA PHE A 188 11.80 -5.28 9.02
C PHE A 188 10.74 -4.20 9.26
N GLU A 189 10.11 -4.19 10.44
CA GLU A 189 9.15 -3.15 10.85
C GLU A 189 7.91 -3.06 9.94
N ILE A 190 7.44 -4.21 9.41
CA ILE A 190 6.24 -4.32 8.56
C ILE A 190 5.13 -5.21 9.16
N ASP A 191 5.25 -5.60 10.43
CA ASP A 191 4.20 -6.33 11.17
C ASP A 191 3.09 -5.40 11.67
N MET A 192 2.01 -5.99 12.20
CA MET A 192 0.84 -5.24 12.66
C MET A 192 1.19 -4.10 13.66
N PRO A 193 1.94 -4.36 14.74
CA PRO A 193 2.40 -3.32 15.66
C PRO A 193 3.08 -2.11 15.01
N ASN A 194 4.00 -2.34 14.07
CA ASN A 194 4.70 -1.26 13.39
C ASN A 194 3.76 -0.46 12.46
N VAL A 195 2.82 -1.13 11.79
CA VAL A 195 1.80 -0.44 10.98
C VAL A 195 0.90 0.45 11.85
N VAL A 196 0.47 -0.02 13.03
CA VAL A 196 -0.30 0.78 14.00
C VAL A 196 0.49 2.01 14.43
N VAL A 197 1.73 1.82 14.87
CA VAL A 197 2.57 2.94 15.36
C VAL A 197 2.90 3.92 14.25
N ALA A 198 3.19 3.48 13.03
CA ALA A 198 3.39 4.36 11.89
C ALA A 198 2.14 5.20 11.57
N THR A 199 0.96 4.59 11.68
CA THR A 199 -0.32 5.29 11.47
C THR A 199 -0.54 6.36 12.53
N LEU A 200 -0.38 6.02 13.81
CA LEU A 200 -0.55 6.96 14.92
C LEU A 200 0.49 8.08 14.87
N HIS A 201 1.73 7.75 14.52
CA HIS A 201 2.79 8.73 14.30
C HIS A 201 2.41 9.73 13.21
N ALA A 202 1.94 9.25 12.05
CA ALA A 202 1.52 10.12 10.95
C ALA A 202 0.31 11.01 11.32
N LEU A 203 -0.64 10.49 12.10
CA LEU A 203 -1.73 11.27 12.68
C LEU A 203 -1.21 12.34 13.66
N ALA A 204 -0.19 12.03 14.46
CA ALA A 204 0.43 13.00 15.36
C ALA A 204 1.17 14.10 14.59
N THR A 205 1.88 13.74 13.51
CA THR A 205 2.55 14.69 12.61
C THR A 205 1.56 15.68 11.98
N THR A 206 0.33 15.22 11.70
CA THR A 206 -0.74 16.06 11.12
C THR A 206 -1.60 16.76 12.19
N GLY A 207 -1.31 16.56 13.48
CA GLY A 207 -1.99 17.21 14.60
C GLY A 207 -3.33 16.58 15.01
N GLU A 208 -3.70 15.44 14.43
CA GLU A 208 -4.95 14.74 14.69
C GLU A 208 -4.95 14.02 16.05
N VAL A 209 -3.80 13.46 16.44
CA VAL A 209 -3.60 12.83 17.76
C VAL A 209 -2.38 13.43 18.45
N LYS A 210 -2.24 13.19 19.76
CA LYS A 210 -1.08 13.70 20.51
C LYS A 210 0.09 12.71 20.45
N PRO A 211 1.36 13.17 20.54
CA PRO A 211 2.53 12.29 20.56
C PRO A 211 2.51 11.23 21.66
N GLU A 212 1.86 11.50 22.79
CA GLU A 212 1.73 10.53 23.89
C GLU A 212 0.96 9.27 23.47
N VAL A 213 -0.01 9.39 22.55
CA VAL A 213 -0.74 8.23 22.00
C VAL A 213 0.21 7.29 21.26
N VAL A 214 1.21 7.86 20.57
CA VAL A 214 2.24 7.09 19.85
C VAL A 214 3.17 6.38 20.83
N ALA A 215 3.60 7.08 21.89
CA ALA A 215 4.41 6.51 22.95
C ALA A 215 3.69 5.36 23.69
N ASP A 216 2.39 5.53 23.96
CA ASP A 216 1.54 4.50 24.56
C ASP A 216 1.47 3.26 23.66
N ALA A 217 1.33 3.43 22.34
CA ALA A 217 1.31 2.32 21.40
C ALA A 217 2.66 1.59 21.32
N ILE A 218 3.78 2.32 21.27
CA ILE A 218 5.13 1.73 21.29
C ILE A 218 5.32 0.86 22.53
N ALA A 219 4.95 1.38 23.71
CA ALA A 219 5.03 0.65 24.97
C ALA A 219 4.09 -0.56 25.00
N HIS A 220 2.85 -0.39 24.54
CA HIS A 220 1.82 -1.43 24.53
C HIS A 220 2.24 -2.65 23.69
N TYR A 221 2.85 -2.43 22.53
CA TYR A 221 3.31 -3.51 21.64
C TYR A 221 4.74 -3.97 21.91
N GLY A 222 5.41 -3.41 22.92
CA GLY A 222 6.79 -3.76 23.26
C GLY A 222 7.77 -3.54 22.11
N LEU A 223 7.58 -2.47 21.33
CA LEU A 223 8.53 -2.10 20.28
C LEU A 223 9.79 -1.54 20.94
N ASN A 224 10.96 -1.91 20.41
CA ASN A 224 12.23 -1.35 20.87
C ASN A 224 12.56 -0.11 20.03
N PRO A 225 12.40 1.12 20.56
CA PRO A 225 12.69 2.35 19.81
C PRO A 225 14.19 2.53 19.51
N GLU A 226 15.06 1.84 20.25
CA GLU A 226 16.51 1.87 20.09
C GLU A 226 17.02 0.66 19.28
N ALA A 227 16.14 -0.10 18.62
CA ALA A 227 16.55 -1.16 17.71
C ALA A 227 17.38 -0.57 16.57
N LEU A 228 18.40 -1.31 16.14
CA LEU A 228 19.18 -0.92 14.97
C LEU A 228 18.28 -0.95 13.74
N ASN A 229 18.29 0.15 12.97
CA ASN A 229 17.52 0.27 11.74
C ASN A 229 17.79 -0.96 10.83
N PRO A 230 16.76 -1.64 10.29
CA PRO A 230 16.91 -2.85 9.48
C PRO A 230 17.86 -2.70 8.28
N LEU A 231 17.97 -1.49 7.72
CA LEU A 231 18.92 -1.17 6.64
C LEU A 231 20.38 -1.42 7.03
N PHE A 232 20.73 -1.25 8.31
CA PHE A 232 22.09 -1.35 8.84
C PHE A 232 22.30 -2.56 9.77
N ALA A 233 21.30 -3.44 9.88
CA ALA A 233 21.26 -4.53 10.84
C ALA A 233 21.74 -5.89 10.31
#